data_AF-K0IM75-F1
#
_entry.id   AF-K0IM75-F1
#
_cell.length_a   1.000
_cell.length_b   1.000
_cell.length_c   1.000
_cell.angle_alpha   90.00
_cell.angle_beta   90.00
_cell.angle_gamma   90.00
#
_symmetry.space_group_name_H-M   'P 1'
#
loop_
_entity.id
_entity.type
_entity.pdbx_description
1 polymer ?
#
loop_
_entity_poly.entity_id
_entity_poly.type
_entity_poly.pdbx_seq_one_letter_code
_entity_poly.pdbx_strand_id
1 'polypeptide(L)' 'MPRINLTVNDDNYQFLKDMKDSGKAASLSHAVRLVIQEYRRLHEKPSTRKRRGSA' A
#
# COMPACT_ATOMS: atom_id res chain seq x y z
N MET A 1 7.73 -12.63 5.04
CA MET A 1 7.84 -11.33 4.33
C MET A 1 9.20 -10.72 4.62
N PRO A 2 9.93 -10.24 3.60
CA PRO A 2 11.18 -9.51 3.85
C PRO A 2 10.90 -8.25 4.66
N ARG A 3 11.78 -7.96 5.62
CA ARG A 3 11.78 -6.71 6.38
C ARG A 3 12.73 -5.73 5.70
N ILE A 4 12.24 -4.52 5.48
CA ILE A 4 13.02 -3.42 4.90
C ILE A 4 12.98 -2.25 5.86
N ASN A 5 14.09 -1.52 5.95
CA ASN A 5 14.12 -0.23 6.62
C ASN A 5 13.81 0.85 5.58
N LEU A 6 12.88 1.74 5.92
CA LEU A 6 12.44 2.82 5.05
C LEU A 6 12.70 4.15 5.75
N THR A 7 13.43 5.03 5.08
CA THR A 7 13.56 6.43 5.50
C THR A 7 12.52 7.25 4.77
N VAL A 8 11.71 8.00 5.50
CA VAL A 8 10.71 8.93 4.98
C VAL A 8 10.91 10.30 5.61
N ASN A 9 10.44 11.34 4.95
CA ASN A 9 10.35 12.67 5.54
C ASN A 9 9.27 12.71 6.65
N ASP A 10 9.33 13.75 7.48
CA ASP A 10 8.45 13.90 8.63
C ASP A 10 6.96 13.98 8.24
N ASP A 11 6.63 14.64 7.14
CA ASP A 11 5.25 14.74 6.66
C ASP A 11 4.64 13.37 6.34
N ASN A 12 5.38 12.51 5.62
CA ASN A 12 4.91 11.17 5.30
C ASN A 12 4.87 10.29 6.55
N TYR A 13 5.82 10.45 7.48
CA TYR A 13 5.78 9.75 8.76
C TYR A 13 4.53 10.13 9.56
N GLN A 14 4.22 11.42 9.64
CA GLN A 14 3.04 11.92 10.37
C GLN A 14 1.75 11.39 9.74
N PHE A 15 1.65 11.39 8.41
CA PHE A 15 0.52 10.78 7.70
C PHE A 15 0.34 9.29 8.05
N LEU A 16 1.41 8.50 8.02
CA LEU A 16 1.37 7.08 8.38
C LEU A 16 1.02 6.85 9.85
N LYS A 17 1.47 7.75 10.73
CA LYS A 17 1.15 7.74 12.15
C LYS A 17 -0.33 8.03 12.38
N ASP A 18 -0.88 9.03 11.69
CA ASP A 18 -2.30 9.37 11.79
C ASP A 18 -3.20 8.23 11.27
N MET A 19 -2.78 7.52 10.22
CA MET A 19 -3.47 6.29 9.77
C MET A 19 -3.49 5.21 10.85
N LYS A 20 -2.39 5.06 11.60
CA LYS A 20 -2.32 4.11 12.70
C LYS A 20 -3.20 4.55 13.87
N ASP A 21 -3.05 5.80 14.30
CA ASP A 21 -3.72 6.36 15.47
C ASP A 21 -5.24 6.50 15.26
N SER A 22 -5.69 6.70 14.00
CA SER A 22 -7.11 6.68 13.63
C SER A 22 -7.73 5.27 13.52
N GLY A 23 -6.95 4.21 13.73
CA GLY A 23 -7.41 2.82 13.63
C GLY A 23 -7.57 2.29 12.20
N LYS A 24 -7.29 3.11 11.17
CA LYS A 24 -7.29 2.66 9.76
C LYS A 24 -6.20 1.62 9.49
N ALA A 25 -5.12 1.65 10.27
CA ALA A 25 -4.04 0.68 10.19
C ALA A 25 -3.63 0.16 11.58
N ALA A 26 -3.49 -1.16 11.71
CA ALA A 26 -3.01 -1.82 12.93
C ALA A 26 -1.54 -1.50 13.31
N SER A 27 -0.72 -0.99 12.38
CA SER A 27 0.68 -0.63 12.61
C SER A 27 1.19 0.28 11.48
N LEU A 28 2.35 0.92 11.67
CA LEU A 28 3.01 1.70 10.61
C LEU A 28 3.32 0.85 9.37
N SER A 29 3.83 -0.37 9.56
CA SER A 29 4.07 -1.31 8.45
C SER A 29 2.78 -1.70 7.72
N HIS A 30 1.66 -1.78 8.44
CA HIS A 30 0.35 -2.01 7.83
C HIS A 30 -0.11 -0.79 7.04
N ALA A 31 0.05 0.43 7.57
CA ALA A 31 -0.27 1.66 6.87
C ALA A 31 0.51 1.78 5.55
N VAL A 32 1.82 1.50 5.56
CA VAL A 32 2.66 1.51 4.35
C VAL A 32 2.14 0.51 3.31
N ARG A 33 1.76 -0.69 3.72
CA ARG A 33 1.20 -1.69 2.78
C ARG A 33 -0.10 -1.23 2.16
N LEU A 34 -0.99 -0.59 2.92
CA LEU A 34 -2.25 -0.04 2.40
C LEU A 34 -1.99 1.04 1.36
N VAL A 35 -1.04 1.95 1.62
CA VAL A 35 -0.65 3.00 0.67
C VAL A 35 -0.09 2.40 -0.63
N ILE A 36 0.80 1.41 -0.52
CA ILE A 36 1.36 0.73 -1.69
C ILE A 36 0.27 -0.01 -2.47
N GLN A 37 -0.68 -0.65 -1.79
CA GLN A 37 -1.79 -1.35 -2.41
C GLN A 37 -2.69 -0.37 -3.18
N GLU A 38 -3.01 0.78 -2.59
CA GLU A 38 -3.83 1.80 -3.24
C GLU A 38 -3.10 2.41 -4.44
N TYR A 39 -1.80 2.71 -4.31
CA TYR A 39 -0.98 3.15 -5.43
C TYR A 39 -1.01 2.14 -6.58
N ARG A 40 -0.84 0.85 -6.29
CA ARG A 40 -0.94 -0.20 -7.31
C ARG A 40 -2.32 -0.24 -7.95
N ARG A 41 -3.39 -0.12 -7.18
CA ARG A 41 -4.77 -0.09 -7.70
C ARG A 41 -5.00 1.07 -8.67
N LEU A 42 -4.45 2.24 -8.36
CA LEU A 42 -4.60 3.45 -9.19
C LEU A 42 -3.72 3.42 -10.45
N HIS A 43 -2.57 2.76 -10.39
CA HIS A 43 -1.57 2.75 -11.45
C HIS A 43 -1.51 1.45 -12.28
N GLU A 44 -2.09 0.35 -11.79
CA GLU A 44 -2.47 -0.75 -12.65
C GLU A 44 -3.59 -0.26 -13.55
N LYS A 45 -3.21 0.22 -14.74
CA LYS A 45 -4.09 0.22 -15.90
C LYS A 45 -4.76 -1.15 -15.95
N PRO A 46 -6.05 -1.29 -16.32
CA PRO A 46 -6.66 -2.58 -16.55
C PRO A 46 -5.88 -3.27 -17.67
N SER A 47 -4.82 -3.99 -17.30
CA SER A 47 -4.09 -4.88 -18.18
C SER A 47 -5.11 -5.91 -18.54
N THR A 48 -5.62 -5.80 -19.77
CA THR A 48 -6.36 -6.81 -20.52
C THR A 48 -6.25 -8.15 -19.81
N ARG A 49 -7.22 -8.43 -18.95
CA ARG A 49 -7.31 -9.71 -18.26
C ARG A 49 -7.51 -10.69 -19.40
N LYS A 50 -6.40 -11.29 -19.84
CA LYS A 50 -6.37 -12.27 -20.90
C LYS A 50 -7.26 -13.39 -20.37
N ARG A 51 -8.53 -13.35 -20.78
CA ARG A 51 -9.45 -14.48 -20.69
C ARG A 51 -8.82 -15.55 -21.57
N ARG A 52 -7.84 -16.27 -21.04
CA ARG A 52 -7.66 -17.68 -21.37
C ARG A 52 -8.81 -18.34 -20.60
N GLY A 53 -9.99 -18.51 -21.18
CA GLY A 53 -10.23 -18.98 -22.54
C GLY A 53 -10.10 -20.49 -22.47
N SER A 54 -11.27 -21.11 -22.38
CA SER A 54 -11.58 -22.52 -22.28
C SER A 54 -10.70 -23.42 -23.14
N ALA A 55 -10.34 -24.58 -22.57
CA ALA A 55 -10.23 -25.84 -23.27
C ALA A 55 -10.56 -26.94 -22.25
#